data_AF-A0A645JF08-F1
#
_entry.id   AF-A0A645JF08-F1
#
_cell.length_a   1.000
_cell.length_b   1.000
_cell.length_c   1.000
_cell.angle_alpha   90.00
_cell.angle_beta   90.00
_cell.angle_gamma   90.00
#
_symmetry.space_group_name_H-M   'P 1'
#
loop_
_entity.id
_entity.type
_entity.pdbx_description
1 polymer ?
#
loop_
_entity_poly.entity_id
_entity_poly.type
_entity_poly.pdbx_seq_one_letter_code
_entity_poly.pdbx_strand_id
1 'polypeptide(L)'
;MMQVLQYIAQHDNELNFITMLPLAGHDGSLQYRAGLHQAGVVGKVSAKTGSLQGVYNLAGFITTASGQRMAFVQYLSGYAVEPADQRNRRIPLVRFESRLYKDIYQNN
;
A
#
# COMPACT_ATOMS: atom_id res chain seq x y z
N MET A 1 8.70 12.38 -1.66
CA MET A 1 8.10 11.11 -2.14
C MET A 1 6.87 11.36 -3.02
N MET A 2 5.82 12.04 -2.54
CA MET A 2 4.61 12.28 -3.35
C MET A 2 4.89 12.89 -4.73
N GLN A 3 5.71 13.93 -4.80
CA GLN A 3 6.11 14.56 -6.08
C GLN A 3 6.77 13.59 -7.06
N VAL A 4 7.54 12.62 -6.55
CA VAL A 4 8.17 11.58 -7.40
C VAL A 4 7.11 10.63 -7.95
N LEU A 5 6.13 10.21 -7.14
CA LEU A 5 5.02 9.40 -7.61
C LEU A 5 4.15 10.15 -8.62
N GLN A 6 3.90 11.44 -8.42
CA GLN A 6 3.19 12.28 -9.38
C GLN A 6 3.95 12.39 -10.70
N TYR A 7 5.27 12.60 -10.66
CA TYR A 7 6.11 12.59 -11.85
C TYR A 7 6.05 11.25 -12.58
N ILE A 8 6.16 10.14 -11.85
CA ILE A 8 6.03 8.79 -12.42
C ILE A 8 4.67 8.62 -13.11
N ALA A 9 3.57 8.97 -12.43
CA ALA A 9 2.23 8.82 -13.01
C ALA A 9 2.03 9.69 -14.26
N GLN A 10 2.57 10.91 -14.27
CA GLN A 10 2.49 11.82 -15.42
C GLN A 10 3.26 11.29 -16.64
N HIS A 11 4.36 10.55 -16.42
CA HIS A 11 5.25 10.07 -17.48
C HIS A 11 5.21 8.54 -17.65
N ASP A 12 4.19 7.84 -17.13
CA ASP A 12 4.17 6.36 -17.12
C ASP A 12 4.08 5.76 -18.53
N ASN A 13 3.52 6.49 -19.50
CA ASN A 13 3.52 6.07 -20.91
C ASN A 13 4.93 6.00 -21.53
N GLU A 14 5.89 6.75 -20.97
CA GLU A 14 7.29 6.75 -21.40
C GLU A 14 8.12 5.80 -20.53
N LEU A 15 7.85 5.76 -19.23
CA LEU A 15 8.64 5.04 -18.25
C LEU A 15 8.24 3.57 -18.09
N ASN A 16 6.97 3.23 -18.36
CA ASN A 16 6.35 1.95 -18.05
C ASN A 16 6.69 1.48 -16.61
N PHE A 17 6.60 2.39 -15.65
CA PHE A 17 7.15 2.19 -14.31
C PHE A 17 6.13 1.53 -13.39
N ILE A 18 4.86 1.90 -13.49
CA ILE A 18 3.82 1.41 -12.58
C ILE A 18 3.66 -0.12 -12.68
N THR A 19 3.89 -0.69 -13.87
CA THR A 19 3.85 -2.14 -14.10
C THR A 19 4.98 -2.90 -13.40
N MET A 20 6.07 -2.21 -13.03
CA MET A 20 7.16 -2.80 -12.26
C MET A 20 6.88 -2.84 -10.74
N LEU A 21 5.87 -2.11 -10.26
CA LEU A 21 5.50 -2.13 -8.85
C LEU A 21 4.71 -3.40 -8.52
N PRO A 22 4.92 -4.00 -7.33
CA PRO A 22 4.09 -5.10 -6.87
C PRO A 22 2.60 -4.74 -6.93
N LEU A 23 1.79 -5.62 -7.49
CA LEU A 23 0.34 -5.50 -7.60
C LEU A 23 -0.32 -6.33 -6.49
N ALA A 24 -1.18 -5.67 -5.70
CA ALA A 24 -1.83 -6.28 -4.54
C ALA A 24 -2.61 -7.54 -4.92
N GLY A 25 -2.30 -8.66 -4.26
CA GLY A 25 -2.92 -9.96 -4.53
C GLY A 25 -2.33 -10.76 -5.70
N HIS A 26 -1.38 -10.20 -6.45
CA HIS A 26 -0.81 -10.87 -7.63
C HIS A 26 0.64 -11.25 -7.42
N ASP A 27 1.50 -10.31 -7.06
CA ASP A 27 2.95 -10.54 -7.08
C ASP A 27 3.75 -9.74 -6.03
N GLY A 28 5.04 -10.04 -6.01
CA GLY A 28 6.04 -9.39 -5.18
C GLY A 28 5.64 -9.29 -3.71
N SER A 29 6.00 -8.17 -3.09
CA SER A 29 5.75 -7.94 -1.67
C SER A 29 4.28 -7.67 -1.30
N LEU A 30 3.37 -7.57 -2.26
CA LEU A 30 1.94 -7.32 -2.01
C LEU A 30 1.05 -8.53 -2.31
N GLN A 31 1.59 -9.64 -2.80
CA GLN A 31 0.84 -10.86 -3.12
C GLN A 31 -0.10 -11.29 -1.97
N TYR A 32 0.38 -11.23 -0.72
CA TYR A 32 -0.40 -11.61 0.46
C TYR A 32 -0.48 -10.51 1.53
N ARG A 33 -0.57 -9.24 1.13
CA ARG A 33 -0.72 -8.15 2.11
C ARG A 33 -2.14 -8.12 2.67
N ALA A 34 -2.35 -8.78 3.80
CA ALA A 34 -3.66 -9.04 4.40
C ALA A 34 -4.52 -7.77 4.58
N GLY A 35 -3.94 -6.62 4.92
CA GLY A 35 -4.67 -5.35 5.01
C GLY A 35 -5.34 -4.95 3.69
N LEU A 36 -4.59 -5.03 2.57
CA LEU A 36 -5.11 -4.71 1.24
C LEU A 36 -6.12 -5.75 0.73
N HIS A 37 -5.92 -7.03 1.06
CA HIS A 37 -6.90 -8.08 0.77
C HIS A 37 -8.22 -7.82 1.50
N GLN A 38 -8.17 -7.55 2.81
CA GLN A 38 -9.36 -7.26 3.63
C GLN A 38 -10.03 -5.94 3.25
N ALA A 39 -9.28 -4.98 2.72
CA ALA A 39 -9.84 -3.75 2.18
C ALA A 39 -10.63 -3.95 0.87
N GLY A 40 -10.50 -5.10 0.20
CA GLY A 40 -11.14 -5.37 -1.08
C GLY A 40 -10.46 -4.69 -2.27
N VAL A 41 -9.17 -4.35 -2.16
CA VAL A 41 -8.42 -3.61 -3.19
C VAL A 41 -7.40 -4.48 -3.94
N VAL A 42 -7.64 -5.79 -4.01
CA VAL A 42 -6.87 -6.73 -4.83
C VAL A 42 -6.93 -6.31 -6.30
N GLY A 43 -5.77 -6.26 -6.96
CA GLY A 43 -5.63 -5.79 -8.34
C GLY A 43 -5.84 -4.27 -8.53
N LYS A 44 -6.03 -3.52 -7.44
CA LYS A 44 -6.26 -2.06 -7.50
C LYS A 44 -5.10 -1.22 -6.96
N VAL A 45 -4.15 -1.86 -6.26
CA VAL A 45 -3.01 -1.18 -5.63
C VAL A 45 -1.71 -1.68 -6.24
N SER A 46 -0.95 -0.77 -6.85
CA SER A 46 0.43 -0.98 -7.31
C SER A 46 1.36 -0.16 -6.44
N ALA A 47 2.11 -0.79 -5.54
CA ALA A 47 2.91 -0.05 -4.56
C ALA A 47 4.17 -0.78 -4.10
N LYS A 48 5.20 0.00 -3.77
CA LYS A 48 6.41 -0.52 -3.17
C LYS A 48 6.29 -0.56 -1.65
N THR A 49 6.72 -1.67 -1.07
CA THR A 49 6.87 -1.85 0.38
C THR A 49 8.21 -1.33 0.88
N GLY A 50 8.23 -0.78 2.10
CA GLY A 50 9.45 -0.46 2.84
C GLY A 50 9.33 -0.93 4.28
N SER A 51 10.11 -1.93 4.66
CA SER A 51 10.02 -2.54 6.00
C SER A 51 11.38 -2.58 6.67
N LEU A 52 11.44 -2.09 7.91
CA LEU A 52 12.58 -2.20 8.83
C LEU A 52 12.02 -2.55 10.22
N GLN A 53 12.89 -2.70 11.21
CA GLN A 53 12.44 -2.83 12.60
C GLN A 53 11.59 -1.61 12.98
N GLY A 54 10.33 -1.87 13.31
CA GLY A 54 9.35 -0.84 13.67
C GLY A 54 8.91 0.08 12.52
N VAL A 55 9.14 -0.30 11.26
CA VAL A 55 8.75 0.49 10.07
C VAL A 55 7.93 -0.35 9.11
N TYR A 56 6.77 0.18 8.67
CA TYR A 56 5.83 -0.46 7.74
C TYR A 56 5.28 0.55 6.72
N ASN A 57 6.09 0.82 5.70
CA ASN A 57 5.79 1.82 4.69
C ASN A 57 5.16 1.21 3.42
N LEU A 58 4.36 2.03 2.74
CA LEU A 58 3.88 1.82 1.38
C LEU A 58 3.93 3.12 0.60
N ALA A 59 4.37 3.07 -0.66
CA ALA A 59 4.30 4.21 -1.57
C ALA A 59 3.93 3.70 -2.97
N GLY A 60 2.94 4.31 -3.60
CA GLY A 60 2.47 3.87 -4.92
C GLY A 60 1.13 4.45 -5.29
N PHE A 61 0.33 3.66 -6.00
CA PHE A 61 -0.92 4.08 -6.62
C PHE A 61 -2.07 3.16 -6.24
N ILE A 62 -3.25 3.74 -6.12
CA ILE A 62 -4.52 3.03 -5.97
C ILE A 62 -5.49 3.52 -7.04
N THR A 63 -6.15 2.59 -7.73
CA THR A 63 -7.33 2.90 -8.57
C THR A 63 -8.57 2.76 -7.69
N THR A 64 -9.29 3.86 -7.48
CA THR A 64 -10.45 3.94 -6.58
C THR A 64 -11.72 3.42 -7.24
N ALA A 65 -12.84 3.39 -6.50
CA ALA A 65 -14.12 2.92 -7.00
C ALA A 65 -14.67 3.78 -8.14
N SER A 66 -14.38 5.09 -8.15
CA SER A 66 -14.72 5.99 -9.26
C SER A 66 -13.89 5.74 -10.52
N GLY A 67 -12.83 4.92 -10.42
CA GLY A 67 -11.85 4.69 -11.48
C GLY A 67 -10.70 5.70 -11.46
N GLN A 68 -10.70 6.68 -10.56
CA GLN A 68 -9.60 7.62 -10.40
C GLN A 68 -8.34 6.90 -9.91
N ARG A 69 -7.19 7.19 -10.54
CA ARG A 69 -5.89 6.78 -10.02
C ARG A 69 -5.36 7.83 -9.05
N MET A 70 -5.11 7.45 -7.81
CA MET A 70 -4.52 8.29 -6.78
C MET A 70 -3.12 7.81 -6.41
N ALA A 71 -2.17 8.73 -6.29
CA ALA A 71 -0.88 8.46 -5.66
C ALA A 71 -1.03 8.56 -4.13
N PHE A 72 -0.36 7.69 -3.40
CA PHE A 72 -0.37 7.69 -1.94
C PHE A 72 1.01 7.39 -1.34
N VAL A 73 1.23 7.89 -0.12
CA VAL A 73 2.40 7.58 0.70
C VAL A 73 1.94 7.30 2.13
N GLN A 74 2.19 6.08 2.60
CA GLN A 74 2.05 5.68 3.99
C GLN A 74 3.47 5.51 4.57
N TYR A 75 3.87 6.41 5.47
CA TYR A 75 5.03 6.22 6.32
C TYR A 75 4.58 5.96 7.76
N LEU A 76 4.82 4.73 8.21
CA LEU A 76 4.49 4.29 9.56
C LEU A 76 5.77 3.78 10.21
N SER A 77 6.26 4.51 11.20
CA SER A 77 7.47 4.22 11.96
C SER A 77 7.19 4.23 13.47
N GLY A 78 8.18 3.86 14.28
CA GLY A 78 8.01 3.74 15.73
C GLY A 78 7.03 2.63 16.12
N TYR A 79 6.77 1.69 15.21
CA TYR A 79 5.82 0.61 15.43
C TYR A 79 6.41 -0.42 16.40
N ALA A 80 5.87 -0.50 17.60
CA ALA A 80 6.25 -1.46 18.61
C ALA A 80 4.99 -2.14 19.18
N VAL A 81 5.18 -3.36 19.69
CA VAL A 81 4.20 -4.09 20.48
C VAL A 81 4.89 -4.65 21.71
N GLU A 82 4.12 -4.97 22.74
CA GLU A 82 4.63 -5.65 23.93
C GLU A 82 5.35 -6.96 23.56
N PRO A 83 6.36 -7.40 24.33
CA PRO A 83 7.12 -8.62 24.03
C PRO A 83 6.24 -9.85 23.81
N ALA A 84 5.16 -9.98 24.59
CA ALA A 84 4.20 -11.08 24.47
C ALA A 84 3.49 -11.13 23.10
N ASP A 85 3.36 -9.98 22.43
CA ASP A 85 2.62 -9.82 21.18
C ASP A 85 3.51 -9.86 19.93
N GLN A 86 4.83 -10.08 20.08
CA GLN A 86 5.78 -10.07 18.95
C GLN A 86 5.35 -10.99 17.79
N ARG A 87 4.79 -12.18 18.08
CA ARG A 87 4.29 -13.12 17.06
C ARG A 87 3.08 -12.56 16.30
N ASN A 88 2.26 -11.77 16.97
CA ASN A 88 1.03 -11.17 16.45
C ASN A 88 1.17 -9.69 16.07
N ARG A 89 2.42 -9.18 16.02
CA ARG A 89 2.71 -7.76 15.83
C ARG A 89 2.09 -7.14 14.58
N ARG A 90 1.72 -7.93 13.56
CA ARG A 90 1.10 -7.42 12.33
C ARG A 90 -0.42 -7.23 12.42
N ILE A 91 -1.10 -7.76 13.44
CA ILE A 91 -2.57 -7.64 13.54
C ILE A 91 -3.02 -6.16 13.56
N PRO A 92 -2.44 -5.26 14.38
CA PRO A 92 -2.83 -3.86 14.36
C PRO A 92 -2.58 -3.17 13.00
N LEU A 93 -1.43 -3.46 12.35
CA LEU A 93 -1.13 -2.98 11.00
C LEU A 93 -2.19 -3.44 9.98
N VAL A 94 -2.59 -4.71 10.01
CA VAL A 94 -3.64 -5.24 9.12
C VAL A 94 -4.95 -4.51 9.32
N ARG A 95 -5.37 -4.25 10.58
CA ARG A 95 -6.59 -3.48 10.86
C ARG A 95 -6.50 -2.03 10.39
N PHE A 96 -5.32 -1.41 10.52
CA PHE A 96 -5.09 -0.04 10.07
C PHE A 96 -5.23 0.04 8.54
N GLU A 97 -4.49 -0.79 7.81
CA GLU A 97 -4.49 -0.79 6.35
C GLU A 97 -5.83 -1.21 5.78
N SER A 98 -6.51 -2.20 6.37
CA SER A 98 -7.81 -2.65 5.87
C SER A 98 -8.88 -1.56 5.92
N ARG A 99 -8.85 -0.71 6.94
CA ARG A 99 -9.76 0.43 7.06
C ARG A 99 -9.34 1.59 6.17
N LEU A 100 -8.06 1.97 6.21
CA LEU A 100 -7.54 3.11 5.44
C LEU A 100 -7.73 2.92 3.93
N TYR A 101 -7.30 1.79 3.37
CA TYR A 101 -7.37 1.58 1.92
C TYR A 101 -8.77 1.27 1.42
N LYS A 102 -9.64 0.71 2.28
CA LYS A 102 -11.06 0.60 1.96
C LYS A 102 -11.70 1.98 1.86
N ASP A 103 -11.43 2.86 2.82
CA ASP A 103 -11.93 4.22 2.84
C ASP A 103 -11.46 5.01 1.61
N ILE A 104 -10.15 5.00 1.31
CA ILE A 104 -9.59 5.65 0.12
C ILE A 104 -10.26 5.12 -1.16
N TYR A 105 -10.44 3.80 -1.27
CA TYR A 105 -11.07 3.19 -2.44
C TYR A 105 -12.53 3.61 -2.59
N GLN A 106 -13.30 3.65 -1.51
CA GLN A 106 -14.76 3.86 -1.58
C GLN A 106 -15.14 5.34 -1.71
N ASN A 107 -14.35 6.25 -1.13
CA ASN A 107 -14.72 7.65 -0.95
C ASN A 107 -13.96 8.63 -1.86
N ASN A 108 -13.31 8.12 -2.92
CA ASN A 108 -12.66 8.91 -3.98
C ASN A 108 -12.95 8.29 -5.35
#